data_AF-A0A2N0NAY0-F1
#
_entry.id   AF-A0A2N0NAY0-F1
#
_cell.length_a   1.000
_cell.length_b   1.000
_cell.length_c   1.000
_cell.angle_alpha   90.00
_cell.angle_beta   90.00
_cell.angle_gamma   90.00
#
_symmetry.space_group_name_H-M   'P 1'
#
loop_
_entity.id
_entity.type
_entity.pdbx_description
1 polymer ?
#
loop_
_entity_poly.entity_id
_entity_poly.type
_entity_poly.pdbx_seq_one_letter_code
_entity_poly.pdbx_strand_id
1 'polypeptide(L)' 'MTNYYWIIAQHSGKVLEVKDGSFCSSAEIFQCSKKSGLDPNVDIQLWYFNGGFIVNKRSGFVLDV' A
#
# COMPACT_ATOMS: atom_id res chain seq x y z
N MET A 1 8.41 -11.61 -12.42
CA MET A 1 8.88 -10.62 -11.43
C MET A 1 7.70 -9.72 -11.10
N THR A 2 7.37 -9.56 -9.82
CA THR A 2 6.29 -8.66 -9.38
C THR A 2 6.85 -7.26 -9.21
N ASN A 3 6.26 -6.28 -9.90
CA ASN A 3 6.60 -4.88 -9.71
C ASN A 3 5.74 -4.30 -8.60
N TYR A 4 6.37 -3.49 -7.73
CA TYR A 4 5.70 -2.82 -6.62
C TYR A 4 5.67 -1.32 -6.86
N TYR A 5 4.54 -0.71 -6.51
CA TYR A 5 4.24 0.67 -6.80
C TYR A 5 3.75 1.40 -5.56
N TRP A 6 4.15 2.66 -5.43
CA TRP A 6 3.40 3.61 -4.60
C TRP A 6 2.23 4.14 -5.43
N ILE A 7 1.01 4.03 -4.89
CA ILE A 7 -0.17 4.69 -5.47
C ILE A 7 -0.21 6.10 -4.88
N ILE A 8 0.06 7.11 -5.71
CA ILE A 8 0.25 8.50 -5.28
C ILE A 8 -1.03 9.30 -5.54
N ALA A 9 -1.53 9.96 -4.50
CA ALA A 9 -2.64 10.91 -4.61
C ALA A 9 -2.14 12.20 -5.28
N GLN A 10 -2.64 12.50 -6.49
CA GLN A 10 -2.17 13.66 -7.27
C GLN A 10 -2.35 15.01 -6.55
N HIS A 11 -3.40 15.15 -5.75
CA HIS A 11 -3.73 16.42 -5.08
C HIS A 11 -2.83 16.73 -3.86
N SER A 12 -2.21 15.71 -3.26
CA SER A 12 -1.44 15.87 -2.01
C SER A 12 0.01 15.38 -2.10
N GLY A 13 0.34 14.58 -3.12
CA GLY A 13 1.63 13.89 -3.23
C GLY A 13 1.83 12.76 -2.21
N LYS A 14 0.84 12.47 -1.36
CA LYS A 14 0.86 11.37 -0.39
C LYS A 14 0.57 10.03 -1.07
N VAL A 15 0.89 8.94 -0.38
CA VAL A 15 0.74 7.57 -0.88
C VAL A 15 -0.29 6.78 -0.10
N LEU A 16 -0.89 5.80 -0.76
CA LEU A 16 -1.83 4.85 -0.16
C LEU A 16 -1.11 3.92 0.84
N GLU A 17 -1.53 3.92 2.10
CA GLU A 17 -0.93 3.17 3.21
C GLU A 17 -1.97 2.31 3.94
N VAL A 18 -1.59 1.08 4.30
CA VAL A 18 -2.34 0.24 5.26
C VAL A 18 -1.98 0.68 6.68
N LYS A 19 -2.97 1.09 7.48
CA LYS A 19 -2.76 1.54 8.86
C LYS A 19 -2.07 0.47 9.71
N ASP A 20 -0.96 0.89 10.32
CA ASP A 20 -0.07 0.10 11.17
C ASP A 20 0.42 -1.22 10.52
N GLY A 21 0.30 -1.34 9.19
CA GLY A 21 0.57 -2.59 8.48
C GLY A 21 -0.27 -3.77 8.98
N SER A 22 -1.53 -3.49 9.33
CA SER A 22 -2.47 -4.45 9.90
C SER A 22 -2.77 -5.64 8.98
N PHE A 23 -2.99 -6.81 9.60
CA PHE A 23 -3.46 -8.05 8.97
C PHE A 23 -4.94 -8.33 9.29
N CYS A 24 -5.68 -7.32 9.75
CA CYS A 24 -7.14 -7.42 9.88
C CYS A 24 -7.80 -7.15 8.52
N SER A 25 -8.84 -7.91 8.17
CA SER A 25 -9.59 -7.71 6.92
C SER A 25 -10.26 -6.33 6.82
N SER A 26 -10.48 -5.67 7.97
CA SER A 26 -11.02 -4.31 8.06
C SER A 26 -9.94 -3.24 8.28
N ALA A 27 -8.70 -3.50 7.86
CA ALA A 27 -7.61 -2.55 8.03
C ALA A 27 -7.93 -1.23 7.31
N GLU A 28 -7.81 -0.12 8.05
CA GLU A 28 -8.00 1.21 7.48
C GLU A 28 -6.93 1.51 6.43
N ILE A 29 -7.36 2.00 5.27
CA ILE A 29 -6.49 2.51 4.21
C ILE A 29 -6.59 4.03 4.19
N PHE A 30 -5.46 4.73 4.23
CA PHE A 30 -5.44 6.20 4.24
C PHE A 30 -4.22 6.74 3.48
N GLN A 31 -4.19 8.05 3.24
CA GLN A 31 -3.05 8.70 2.60
C GLN A 31 -1.99 9.14 3.62
N CYS A 32 -0.74 8.74 3.40
CA CYS A 32 0.40 9.03 4.29
C CYS A 32 1.61 9.59 3.51
N SER A 33 2.55 10.21 4.20
CA SER A 33 3.81 10.66 3.58
C SER A 33 4.60 9.46 3.06
N LYS A 34 5.17 9.59 1.85
CA LYS A 34 5.94 8.52 1.23
C LYS A 34 7.16 8.14 2.07
N LYS A 35 7.28 6.87 2.41
CA LYS A 35 8.45 6.27 3.07
C LYS A 35 9.60 6.11 2.07
N SER A 36 10.82 6.19 2.61
CA SER A 36 12.01 5.79 1.86
C SER A 36 11.91 4.33 1.44
N GLY A 37 12.50 3.97 0.30
CA GLY A 37 12.64 2.56 -0.11
C GLY A 37 13.46 1.71 0.87
N LEU A 38 14.23 2.35 1.75
CA LEU A 38 15.01 1.70 2.81
C LEU A 38 14.27 1.63 4.16
N ASP A 39 13.07 2.19 4.27
CA ASP A 39 12.26 2.08 5.49
C ASP A 39 11.85 0.61 5.68
N PRO A 40 12.10 -0.01 6.84
CA PRO A 40 11.76 -1.42 7.08
C PRO A 40 10.25 -1.70 6.99
N ASN A 41 9.41 -0.67 7.08
CA ASN A 41 7.97 -0.76 6.96
C ASN A 41 7.45 -0.26 5.60
N VAL A 42 8.31 0.01 4.60
CA VAL A 42 7.87 0.54 3.29
C VAL A 42 6.80 -0.33 2.62
N ASP A 43 6.79 -1.63 2.91
CA ASP A 43 5.85 -2.59 2.34
C ASP A 43 4.37 -2.31 2.67
N ILE A 44 4.07 -1.50 3.71
CA ILE A 44 2.70 -1.03 3.99
C ILE A 44 2.18 -0.01 2.97
N GLN A 45 3.07 0.58 2.18
CA GLN A 45 2.78 1.58 1.14
C GLN A 45 2.98 1.05 -0.28
N LEU A 46 3.44 -0.21 -0.43
CA LEU A 46 3.75 -0.82 -1.70
C LEU A 46 2.62 -1.75 -2.14
N TRP A 47 2.18 -1.57 -3.38
CA TRP A 47 1.07 -2.28 -3.98
C TRP A 47 1.49 -2.91 -5.30
N TYR A 48 0.91 -4.06 -5.63
CA TYR A 48 1.11 -4.70 -6.93
C TYR A 48 -0.22 -5.08 -7.57
N PHE A 49 -0.20 -5.19 -8.89
CA PHE A 49 -1.36 -5.58 -9.68
C PHE A 49 -1.31 -7.08 -9.96
N ASN A 50 -2.41 -7.78 -9.68
CA ASN A 50 -2.54 -9.21 -9.91
C ASN A 50 -3.92 -9.53 -10.51
N GLY A 51 -4.00 -9.68 -11.83
CA GLY A 51 -5.23 -10.18 -12.48
C GLY A 51 -6.51 -9.37 -12.21
N GLY A 52 -6.39 -8.05 -11.99
CA GLY A 52 -7.51 -7.17 -11.63
C GLY A 52 -7.54 -6.77 -10.16
N PHE A 53 -6.73 -7.39 -9.31
CA PHE A 53 -6.58 -7.02 -7.91
C PHE A 53 -5.45 -6.01 -7.70
N ILE A 54 -5.66 -5.09 -6.75
CA ILE A 54 -4.62 -4.23 -6.18
C ILE A 54 -4.28 -4.82 -4.81
N VAL A 55 -3.07 -5.34 -4.67
CA VAL A 55 -2.69 -6.15 -3.51
C VAL A 55 -1.58 -5.47 -2.73
N ASN A 56 -1.73 -5.36 -1.41
CA ASN A 56 -0.69 -4.81 -0.56
C ASN A 56 0.48 -5.80 -0.43
N LYS A 57 1.72 -5.30 -0.53
CA LYS A 57 2.93 -6.12 -0.46
C LYS A 57 3.13 -6.78 0.91
N ARG A 58 2.83 -6.08 2.00
CA ARG A 58 3.02 -6.60 3.37
C ARG A 58 2.00 -7.67 3.71
N SER A 59 0.71 -7.36 3.56
CA SER A 59 -0.36 -8.24 4.05
C SER A 59 -0.81 -9.29 3.03
N GLY A 60 -0.65 -9.04 1.74
CA GLY A 60 -1.24 -9.85 0.68
C GLY A 60 -2.74 -9.65 0.52
N PHE A 61 -3.36 -8.73 1.26
CA PHE A 61 -4.77 -8.41 1.14
C PHE A 61 -5.05 -7.49 -0.05
N VAL A 62 -6.27 -7.61 -0.57
CA VAL A 62 -6.77 -6.84 -1.71
C VAL A 62 -7.42 -5.55 -1.20
N LEU A 63 -7.22 -4.46 -1.93
CA LEU A 63 -7.94 -3.21 -1.71
C LEU A 63 -9.45 -3.41 -1.89
N ASP A 64 -10.24 -3.01 -0.90
CA ASP A 64 -11.71 -3.06 -0.88
C ASP A 64 -12.30 -1.64 -0.72
N VAL A 65 -13.48 -1.37 -1.30
CA VAL A 65 -14.12 -0.04 -1.36
C VAL A 65 -15.61 -0.09 -1.02
#